data_AF-A0A7Y5A8Y1-F1
#
_entry.id   AF-A0A7Y5A8Y1-F1
#
_cell.length_a   1.000
_cell.length_b   1.000
_cell.length_c   1.000
_cell.angle_alpha   90.00
_cell.angle_beta   90.00
_cell.angle_gamma   90.00
#
_symmetry.space_group_name_H-M   'P 1'
#
loop_
_entity.id
_entity.type
_entity.pdbx_description
1 polymer ?
#
loop_
_entity_poly.entity_id
_entity_poly.type
_entity_poly.pdbx_seq_one_letter_code
_entity_poly.pdbx_strand_id
1 'polypeptide(L)'
;MKFAQFCQWLSKRAGRPSTFFIAVVLIGMWAASGPWFHYNDTWQLIINTSTTIITFLMVFLIQNTQNRDNDIIHLKLDELIRATKSAERSVLDLEALDNKQLRALRKEYRAMGENCDQQAAAGNPYTDADPAQPPSEDAMR
;
A
#
# COMPACT_ATOMS: atom_id res chain seq x y z
N MET A 1 -20.47 -9.03 21.98
CA MET A 1 -19.14 -9.19 22.62
C MET A 1 -18.85 -10.65 23.03
N LYS A 2 -19.69 -11.34 23.82
CA LYS A 2 -19.40 -12.69 24.34
C LYS A 2 -19.37 -13.83 23.29
N PHE A 3 -20.23 -13.80 22.27
CA PHE A 3 -20.25 -14.82 21.21
C PHE A 3 -19.00 -14.79 20.33
N ALA A 4 -18.53 -13.60 19.97
CA ALA A 4 -17.30 -13.43 19.18
C ALA A 4 -16.05 -13.93 19.93
N GLN A 5 -15.98 -13.75 21.25
CA GLN A 5 -14.89 -14.29 22.08
C GLN A 5 -14.95 -15.81 22.21
N PHE A 6 -16.15 -16.39 22.32
CA PHE A 6 -16.36 -17.85 22.27
C PHE A 6 -15.94 -18.44 20.92
N CYS A 7 -16.34 -17.82 19.82
CA CYS A 7 -15.92 -18.22 18.48
C CYS A 7 -14.40 -18.09 18.29
N GLN A 8 -13.76 -17.03 18.79
CA GLN A 8 -12.30 -16.87 18.74
C GLN A 8 -11.56 -17.92 19.59
N TRP A 9 -12.10 -18.27 20.77
CA TRP A 9 -11.57 -19.35 21.60
C TRP A 9 -11.72 -20.70 20.91
N LEU A 10 -12.89 -20.96 20.31
CA LEU A 10 -13.18 -22.18 19.56
C LEU A 10 -12.29 -22.30 18.32
N SER A 11 -12.11 -21.22 17.54
CA SER A 11 -11.23 -21.19 16.36
C SER A 11 -9.75 -21.39 16.71
N LYS A 12 -9.26 -20.78 17.80
CA LYS A 12 -7.88 -21.02 18.28
C LYS A 12 -7.65 -22.47 18.72
N ARG A 13 -8.70 -23.14 19.22
CA ARG A 13 -8.64 -24.54 19.60
C ARG A 13 -8.79 -25.44 18.37
N ALA A 14 -9.69 -25.11 17.43
CA ALA A 14 -9.93 -25.84 16.18
C ALA A 14 -8.69 -25.97 15.28
N GLY A 15 -7.79 -24.98 15.27
CA GLY A 15 -6.56 -25.00 14.46
C GLY A 15 -5.42 -25.87 14.99
N ARG A 16 -5.55 -26.50 16.18
CA ARG A 16 -4.48 -27.36 16.74
C ARG A 16 -4.62 -28.81 16.24
N PRO A 17 -3.51 -29.51 15.95
CA PRO A 17 -3.52 -30.94 15.56
C PRO A 17 -4.31 -31.83 16.53
N SER A 18 -4.33 -31.47 17.83
CA SER A 18 -5.11 -32.15 18.86
C SER A 18 -6.63 -32.13 18.61
N THR A 19 -7.15 -31.14 17.90
CA THR A 19 -8.60 -31.03 17.63
C THR A 19 -9.04 -31.96 16.52
N PHE A 20 -8.17 -32.22 15.54
CA PHE A 20 -8.39 -33.28 14.56
C PHE A 20 -8.49 -34.64 15.26
N PHE A 21 -7.58 -34.93 16.19
CA PHE A 21 -7.62 -36.17 16.97
C PHE A 21 -8.91 -36.30 17.80
N ILE A 22 -9.35 -35.23 18.47
CA ILE A 22 -10.62 -35.21 19.22
C ILE A 22 -11.81 -35.44 18.29
N ALA A 23 -11.83 -34.84 17.09
CA ALA A 23 -12.88 -35.06 16.11
C ALA A 23 -12.93 -36.53 15.64
N VAL A 24 -11.77 -37.13 15.37
CA VAL A 24 -11.67 -38.55 14.99
C VAL A 24 -12.16 -39.46 16.12
N VAL A 25 -11.79 -39.17 17.38
CA VAL A 25 -12.26 -39.92 18.55
C VAL A 25 -13.77 -39.79 18.73
N LEU A 26 -14.34 -38.59 18.54
CA LEU A 26 -15.78 -38.37 18.58
C LEU A 26 -16.52 -39.16 17.49
N ILE A 27 -16.01 -39.16 16.25
CA ILE A 27 -16.56 -39.96 15.15
C ILE A 27 -16.48 -41.46 15.48
N GLY A 28 -15.35 -41.90 16.06
CA GLY A 28 -15.16 -43.28 16.51
C GLY A 28 -16.15 -43.70 17.59
N MET A 29 -16.36 -42.87 18.61
CA MET A 29 -17.35 -43.13 19.67
C MET A 29 -18.78 -43.19 19.12
N TRP A 30 -19.13 -42.31 18.19
CA TRP A 30 -20.42 -42.37 17.52
C TRP A 30 -20.58 -43.67 16.72
N ALA A 31 -19.60 -44.04 15.90
CA ALA A 31 -19.61 -45.28 15.14
C ALA A 31 -19.74 -46.52 16.04
N ALA A 32 -19.02 -46.52 17.18
CA ALA A 32 -19.07 -47.59 18.19
C ALA A 32 -20.41 -47.68 18.94
N SER A 33 -21.21 -46.60 18.94
CA SER A 33 -22.56 -46.64 19.50
C SER A 33 -23.60 -47.27 18.55
N GLY A 34 -23.31 -47.34 17.25
CA GLY A 34 -24.20 -47.92 16.24
C GLY A 34 -24.69 -49.35 16.54
N PRO A 35 -23.81 -50.28 16.95
CA PRO A 35 -24.20 -51.64 17.34
C PRO A 35 -25.21 -51.71 18.49
N TRP A 36 -25.12 -50.82 19.49
CA TRP A 36 -26.10 -50.78 20.59
C TRP A 36 -27.48 -50.30 20.14
N PHE A 37 -27.53 -49.44 19.11
CA PHE A 37 -28.77 -48.91 18.55
C PHE A 37 -29.25 -49.67 17.30
N HIS A 38 -28.65 -50.83 16.98
CA HIS A 38 -28.98 -51.64 15.79
C HIS A 38 -28.95 -50.86 14.46
N TYR A 39 -28.16 -49.78 14.37
CA TYR A 39 -28.14 -48.89 13.21
C TYR A 39 -29.54 -48.38 12.77
N ASN A 40 -30.45 -48.21 13.74
CA ASN A 40 -31.80 -47.69 13.57
C ASN A 40 -31.83 -46.30 12.88
N ASP A 41 -32.92 -45.99 12.18
CA ASP A 41 -33.19 -44.71 11.52
C ASP A 41 -32.89 -43.47 12.40
N THR A 42 -33.16 -43.53 13.69
CA THR A 42 -32.87 -42.48 14.68
C THR A 42 -31.37 -42.21 14.81
N TRP A 43 -30.56 -43.25 14.82
CA TRP A 43 -29.10 -43.14 14.94
C TRP A 43 -28.49 -42.46 13.69
N GLN A 44 -29.02 -42.78 12.51
CA GLN A 44 -28.63 -42.12 11.25
C GLN A 44 -29.18 -40.70 11.15
N LEU A 45 -30.43 -40.48 11.55
CA LEU A 45 -31.10 -39.18 11.52
C LEU A 45 -30.32 -38.16 12.36
N ILE A 46 -29.86 -38.54 13.55
CA ILE A 46 -29.08 -37.65 14.42
C ILE A 46 -27.84 -37.12 13.70
N ILE A 47 -27.07 -37.98 13.02
CA ILE A 47 -25.83 -37.49 12.37
C ILE A 47 -26.10 -36.71 11.10
N ASN A 48 -27.10 -37.12 10.32
CA ASN A 48 -27.48 -36.43 9.09
C ASN A 48 -28.01 -35.03 9.40
N THR A 49 -28.93 -34.92 10.36
CA THR A 49 -29.48 -33.64 10.81
C THR A 49 -28.40 -32.77 11.45
N SER A 50 -27.55 -33.33 12.31
CA SER A 50 -26.47 -32.56 12.97
C SER A 50 -25.47 -32.01 11.96
N THR A 51 -25.02 -32.83 11.01
CA THR A 51 -24.07 -32.41 9.98
C THR A 51 -24.68 -31.33 9.09
N THR A 52 -25.97 -31.45 8.76
CA THR A 52 -26.70 -30.44 7.98
C THR A 52 -26.73 -29.10 8.71
N ILE A 53 -27.08 -29.07 10.00
CA ILE A 53 -27.08 -27.85 10.81
C ILE A 53 -25.68 -27.23 10.87
N ILE A 54 -24.65 -28.04 11.15
CA ILE A 54 -23.26 -27.58 11.22
C ILE A 54 -22.82 -27.02 9.87
N THR A 55 -23.17 -27.68 8.77
CA THR A 55 -22.84 -27.23 7.42
C THR A 55 -23.53 -25.92 7.08
N PHE A 56 -24.83 -25.77 7.37
CA PHE A 56 -25.53 -24.50 7.20
C PHE A 56 -24.87 -23.38 8.00
N LEU A 57 -24.58 -23.63 9.29
CA LEU A 57 -23.89 -22.67 10.14
C LEU A 57 -22.51 -22.31 9.57
N MET A 58 -21.76 -23.30 9.10
CA MET A 58 -20.44 -23.12 8.48
C MET A 58 -20.53 -22.24 7.24
N VAL A 59 -21.52 -22.45 6.37
CA VAL A 59 -21.76 -21.61 5.19
C VAL A 59 -22.01 -20.16 5.61
N PHE A 60 -22.89 -19.92 6.60
CA PHE A 60 -23.10 -18.58 7.15
C PHE A 60 -21.83 -17.97 7.75
N LEU A 61 -21.03 -18.77 8.47
CA LEU A 61 -19.79 -18.33 9.11
C LEU A 61 -18.73 -17.96 8.06
N ILE A 62 -18.60 -18.77 7.01
CA ILE A 62 -17.75 -18.52 5.86
C ILE A 62 -18.20 -17.23 5.16
N GLN A 63 -19.50 -17.08 4.86
CA GLN A 63 -20.03 -15.88 4.23
C GLN A 63 -19.78 -14.63 5.08
N ASN A 64 -20.00 -14.69 6.39
CA ASN A 64 -19.74 -13.56 7.29
C ASN A 64 -18.25 -13.21 7.40
N THR A 65 -17.37 -14.22 7.35
CA THR A 65 -15.91 -14.00 7.37
C THR A 65 -15.44 -13.44 6.03
N GLN A 66 -15.91 -14.00 4.92
CA GLN A 66 -15.62 -13.51 3.57
C GLN A 66 -16.11 -12.07 3.36
N ASN A 67 -17.28 -11.71 3.90
CA ASN A 67 -17.80 -10.36 3.79
C ASN A 67 -16.89 -9.34 4.50
N ARG A 68 -16.37 -9.68 5.68
CA ARG A 68 -15.40 -8.84 6.41
C ARG A 68 -14.01 -8.82 5.77
N ASP A 69 -13.56 -9.94 5.22
CA ASP A 69 -12.25 -10.03 4.59
C ASP A 69 -12.20 -9.21 3.29
N ASN A 70 -13.30 -9.19 2.51
CA ASN A 70 -13.42 -8.31 1.34
C ASN A 70 -13.30 -6.83 1.71
N ASP A 71 -13.98 -6.38 2.77
CA ASP A 71 -13.90 -4.99 3.24
C ASP A 71 -12.46 -4.61 3.66
N ILE A 72 -11.75 -5.52 4.33
CA ILE A 72 -10.36 -5.30 4.76
C ILE A 72 -9.40 -5.24 3.56
N ILE A 73 -9.63 -6.04 2.52
CA ILE A 73 -8.82 -6.02 1.29
C ILE A 73 -8.94 -4.66 0.60
N HIS A 74 -10.14 -4.11 0.48
CA HIS A 74 -10.35 -2.78 -0.10
C HIS A 74 -9.65 -1.69 0.70
N LEU A 75 -9.79 -1.71 2.04
CA LEU A 75 -9.10 -0.74 2.91
C LEU A 75 -7.57 -0.79 2.76
N LYS A 76 -7.00 -1.99 2.65
CA LYS A 76 -5.54 -2.17 2.45
C LYS A 76 -5.08 -1.67 1.08
N LEU A 77 -5.88 -1.90 0.03
CA LEU A 77 -5.61 -1.39 -1.31
C LEU A 77 -5.63 0.14 -1.34
N ASP A 78 -6.64 0.75 -0.71
CA ASP A 78 -6.75 2.20 -0.62
C ASP A 78 -5.54 2.82 0.10
N GLU A 79 -5.08 2.18 1.18
CA GLU A 79 -3.91 2.63 1.92
C GLU A 79 -2.62 2.46 1.09
N LEU A 80 -2.49 1.39 0.30
CA LEU A 80 -1.35 1.18 -0.61
C LEU A 80 -1.32 2.24 -1.73
N ILE A 81 -2.47 2.54 -2.33
CA ILE A 81 -2.62 3.58 -3.36
C ILE A 81 -2.27 4.94 -2.77
N ARG A 82 -2.75 5.23 -1.55
CA ARG A 82 -2.47 6.47 -0.85
C ARG A 82 -1.00 6.61 -0.48
N ALA A 83 -0.37 5.55 0.02
CA ALA A 83 1.07 5.53 0.30
C ALA A 83 1.90 5.79 -0.96
N THR A 84 1.51 5.19 -2.09
CA THR A 84 2.17 5.40 -3.39
C THR A 84 2.01 6.82 -3.90
N LYS A 85 0.79 7.39 -3.83
CA LYS A 85 0.56 8.80 -4.18
C LYS A 85 1.29 9.77 -3.25
N SER A 86 1.42 9.43 -1.96
CA SER A 86 2.16 10.25 -1.00
C SER A 86 3.67 10.20 -1.26
N ALA A 87 4.20 9.05 -1.71
CA ALA A 87 5.58 8.91 -2.16
C ALA A 87 5.85 9.75 -3.42
N GLU A 88 4.95 9.71 -4.41
CA GLU A 88 5.04 10.56 -5.60
C GLU A 88 5.02 12.06 -5.24
N ARG A 89 4.11 12.46 -4.35
CA ARG A 89 3.98 13.87 -3.93
C ARG A 89 5.17 14.39 -3.13
N SER A 90 5.83 13.53 -2.37
CA SER A 90 7.04 13.88 -1.61
C SER A 90 8.30 13.97 -2.49
N VAL A 91 8.41 13.15 -3.53
CA VAL A 91 9.47 13.31 -4.55
C VAL A 91 9.29 14.62 -5.33
N LEU A 92 8.05 14.95 -5.72
CA LEU A 92 7.73 16.21 -6.39
C LEU A 92 8.02 17.44 -5.52
N ASP A 93 7.78 17.34 -4.21
CA ASP A 93 8.10 18.41 -3.25
C ASP A 93 9.62 18.59 -3.07
N LEU A 94 10.39 17.50 -3.07
CA LEU A 94 11.86 17.54 -3.04
C LEU A 94 12.43 18.20 -4.30
N GLU A 95 11.92 17.85 -5.49
CA GLU A 95 12.30 18.52 -6.76
C GLU A 95 11.93 20.02 -6.76
N ALA A 96 10.79 20.38 -6.17
CA ALA A 96 10.36 21.77 -6.07
C ALA A 96 11.25 22.58 -5.11
N LEU A 97 11.71 21.98 -4.01
CA LEU A 97 12.67 22.59 -3.08
C LEU A 97 14.02 22.87 -3.76
N ASP A 98 14.55 21.88 -4.49
CA ASP A 98 15.81 22.02 -5.26
C ASP A 98 15.70 23.15 -6.29
N ASN A 99 14.61 23.19 -7.07
CA ASN A 99 14.35 24.26 -8.04
C ASN A 99 14.27 25.65 -7.39
N LYS A 100 13.69 25.78 -6.19
CA LYS A 100 13.65 27.05 -5.45
C LYS A 100 15.03 27.48 -4.99
N GLN A 101 15.85 26.55 -4.50
CA GLN A 101 17.24 26.84 -4.10
C GLN A 101 18.08 27.28 -5.29
N LEU A 102 17.96 26.61 -6.44
CA LEU A 102 18.66 27.00 -7.67
C LEU A 102 18.23 28.38 -8.18
N ARG A 103 16.93 28.71 -8.06
CA ARG A 103 16.40 30.05 -8.38
C ARG A 103 16.92 31.12 -7.43
N ALA A 104 17.02 30.83 -6.13
CA ALA A 104 17.58 31.74 -5.14
C ALA A 104 19.05 32.03 -5.44
N LEU A 105 19.84 30.99 -5.72
CA LEU A 105 21.26 31.12 -6.08
C LEU A 105 21.45 31.91 -7.38
N ARG A 106 20.65 31.63 -8.42
CA ARG A 106 20.69 32.40 -9.68
C ARG A 106 20.32 33.87 -9.47
N LYS A 107 19.38 34.16 -8.56
CA LYS A 107 19.01 35.53 -8.19
C LYS A 107 20.16 36.24 -7.47
N GLU A 108 20.86 35.55 -6.59
CA GLU A 108 22.03 36.05 -5.86
C GLU A 108 23.19 36.37 -6.82
N TYR A 109 23.52 35.45 -7.73
CA TYR A 109 24.55 35.69 -8.76
C TYR A 109 24.18 36.82 -9.72
N ARG A 110 22.91 36.96 -10.12
CA ARG A 110 22.46 38.12 -10.92
C ARG A 110 22.65 39.44 -10.16
N ALA A 111 22.28 39.48 -8.88
CA ALA A 111 22.46 40.68 -8.07
C ALA A 111 23.95 41.03 -7.88
N MET A 112 24.85 40.04 -7.79
CA MET A 112 26.29 40.28 -7.77
C MET A 112 26.83 40.76 -9.13
N GLY A 113 26.30 40.25 -10.24
CA GLY A 113 26.66 40.66 -11.59
C GLY A 113 26.24 42.09 -11.94
N GLU A 114 25.02 42.50 -11.57
CA GLU A 114 24.53 43.88 -11.76
C GLU A 114 25.40 44.92 -11.02
N ASN A 115 25.99 44.54 -9.88
CA ASN A 115 26.92 45.40 -9.14
C ASN A 115 28.32 45.50 -9.80
N CYS A 116 28.73 44.50 -10.59
CA CYS A 116 29.95 44.57 -11.42
C CYS A 116 29.72 45.40 -12.69
N ASP A 117 28.55 45.30 -13.31
CA ASP A 117 28.20 46.09 -14.50
C ASP A 117 28.07 47.59 -14.16
N GLN A 118 27.58 47.94 -12.97
CA GLN A 118 27.54 49.34 -12.50
C GLN A 118 28.92 49.91 -12.14
N GLN A 119 29.89 49.08 -11.71
CA GLN A 119 31.28 49.52 -11.50
C GLN A 119 32.07 49.61 -12.81
N ALA A 120 31.77 48.77 -13.81
CA ALA A 120 32.33 48.90 -15.16
C ALA A 120 31.82 50.16 -15.90
N ALA A 121 30.62 50.65 -15.56
CA ALA A 121 30.05 51.86 -16.15
C ALA A 121 30.55 53.19 -15.52
N ALA A 122 31.29 53.15 -14.41
CA ALA A 122 31.63 54.34 -13.60
C ALA A 122 33.12 54.74 -13.57
N GLY A 123 33.96 54.26 -14.51
CA GLY A 123 35.42 54.43 -14.46
C GLY A 123 36.11 54.94 -15.75
N ASN A 124 35.96 56.24 -16.02
CA ASN A 124 36.90 57.21 -16.66
C ASN A 124 37.45 57.00 -18.11
N PRO A 125 37.68 58.12 -18.87
CA PRO A 125 37.88 58.21 -20.31
C PRO A 125 39.37 58.23 -20.71
N TYR A 126 39.63 58.35 -22.02
CA TYR A 126 40.91 58.18 -22.74
C TYR A 126 41.25 56.70 -22.96
N THR A 127 41.37 56.18 -24.18
CA THR A 127 42.19 56.73 -25.27
C THR A 127 41.72 56.16 -26.61
N ASP A 128 41.61 57.06 -27.57
CA ASP A 128 41.50 56.83 -29.00
C ASP A 128 42.67 55.97 -29.50
N ALA A 129 42.39 54.80 -30.07
CA ALA A 129 43.29 54.11 -30.98
C ALA A 129 42.48 53.05 -31.74
N ASP A 130 42.03 53.41 -32.94
CA ASP A 130 41.80 52.47 -34.04
C ASP A 130 43.13 51.79 -34.37
N PRO A 131 43.23 50.47 -34.18
CA PRO A 131 43.78 49.69 -35.26
C PRO A 131 42.98 48.40 -35.46
N ALA A 132 42.81 48.05 -36.74
CA ALA A 132 42.33 46.76 -37.24
C ALA A 132 40.81 46.64 -37.35
N GLN A 133 40.27 47.50 -38.21
CA GLN A 133 39.24 47.10 -39.17
C GLN A 133 39.84 46.08 -40.18
N PRO A 134 39.47 44.80 -40.16
CA PRO A 134 39.67 43.92 -41.31
C PRO A 134 38.59 44.20 -42.38
N PRO A 135 38.93 44.04 -43.67
CA PRO A 135 38.15 44.59 -44.78
C PRO A 135 36.81 43.85 -44.98
N SER A 136 35.79 44.63 -45.33
CA SER A 136 34.49 44.14 -45.81
C SER A 136 34.65 43.28 -47.07
N GLU A 137 34.11 42.07 -47.04
CA GLU A 137 34.27 41.02 -48.05
C GLU A 137 33.48 41.23 -49.37
N ASP A 138 32.79 42.37 -49.55
CA ASP A 138 31.90 42.60 -50.72
C ASP A 138 32.45 43.61 -51.76
N ALA A 139 33.71 44.01 -51.66
CA ALA A 139 34.32 44.95 -52.60
C ALA A 139 35.12 44.29 -53.74
N MET A 140 35.03 42.96 -53.94
CA MET A 140 35.74 42.34 -55.07
C MET A 140 35.14 41.00 -55.56
N ARG A 141 33.98 41.09 -56.22
CA ARG A 141 33.46 40.13 -57.23
C ARG A 141 32.94 38.76 -56.77
#